data_AF-A0A4R6T501-F1
#
_entry.id   AF-A0A4R6T501-F1
#
_cell.length_a   1.000
_cell.length_b   1.000
_cell.length_c   1.000
_cell.angle_alpha   90.00
_cell.angle_beta   90.00
_cell.angle_gamma   90.00
#
_symmetry.space_group_name_H-M   'P 1'
#
loop_
_entity.id
_entity.type
_entity.pdbx_description
1 polymer ?
#
loop_
_entity_poly.entity_id
_entity_poly.type
_entity_poly.pdbx_seq_one_letter_code
_entity_poly.pdbx_strand_id
1 'polypeptide(L)'
;MFSQASKYAIKSIIFIWTQSLEDRIVGAKEIGPTIGAPTPFTAKILQNLAKANLIGSIKGPNGGFYVDETHAKVTLKDVVKVMDGESLFSGCSLGLPKCSEKNPCPLHFEIVKVRQDLERMLTSKSLKLLAVEVIKGETRLSDLG
;
A
#
# COMPACT_ATOMS: atom_id res chain seq x y z
N MET A 1 -0.01 -6.87 12.18
CA MET A 1 -0.55 -5.51 11.90
C MET A 1 0.47 -4.78 11.04
N PHE A 2 0.07 -4.01 10.01
CA PHE A 2 1.01 -3.39 9.06
C PHE A 2 1.93 -2.35 9.71
N SER A 3 3.14 -2.18 9.17
CA SER A 3 4.04 -1.11 9.61
C SER A 3 3.43 0.28 9.40
N GLN A 4 3.97 1.28 10.10
CA GLN A 4 3.53 2.66 9.89
C GLN A 4 3.83 3.15 8.46
N ALA A 5 4.92 2.67 7.85
CA ALA A 5 5.25 2.98 6.46
C ALA A 5 4.19 2.42 5.50
N SER A 6 3.78 1.16 5.68
CA SER A 6 2.69 0.53 4.92
C SER A 6 1.38 1.30 5.06
N LYS A 7 0.99 1.68 6.29
CA LYS A 7 -0.23 2.45 6.51
C LYS A 7 -0.22 3.78 5.75
N TYR A 8 0.86 4.55 5.84
CA TYR A 8 0.96 5.82 5.12
C TYR A 8 1.07 5.64 3.61
N ALA A 9 1.75 4.59 3.13
CA ALA A 9 1.83 4.27 1.71
C ALA A 9 0.44 3.96 1.11
N ILE A 10 -0.32 3.09 1.78
CA ILE A 10 -1.70 2.75 1.38
C ILE A 10 -2.56 4.02 1.34
N LYS A 11 -2.53 4.81 2.42
CA LYS A 11 -3.29 6.07 2.48
C LYS A 11 -2.88 7.05 1.38
N SER A 12 -1.58 7.15 1.10
CA SER A 12 -1.05 8.03 0.06
C SER A 12 -1.60 7.66 -1.31
N ILE A 13 -1.57 6.38 -1.69
CA ILE A 13 -2.05 5.97 -3.02
C ILE A 13 -3.56 6.14 -3.15
N ILE A 14 -4.32 5.81 -2.10
CA ILE A 14 -5.77 6.03 -2.10
C ILE A 14 -6.07 7.51 -2.29
N PHE A 15 -5.40 8.40 -1.55
CA PHE A 15 -5.56 9.85 -1.73
C PHE A 15 -5.12 10.31 -3.12
N ILE A 16 -3.99 9.83 -3.65
CA ILE A 16 -3.55 10.18 -5.01
C ILE A 16 -4.60 9.76 -6.04
N TRP A 17 -5.24 8.59 -5.89
CA TRP A 17 -6.36 8.18 -6.75
C TRP A 17 -7.53 9.16 -6.66
N THR A 18 -7.92 9.62 -5.47
CA THR A 18 -9.02 10.58 -5.37
C THR A 18 -8.71 11.90 -6.07
N GLN A 19 -7.45 12.32 -6.08
CA GLN A 19 -7.01 13.54 -6.75
C GLN A 19 -6.83 13.35 -8.27
N SER A 20 -6.23 12.25 -8.71
CA SER A 20 -6.00 11.98 -10.14
C SER A 20 -7.30 11.68 -10.90
N LEU A 21 -8.35 11.19 -10.23
CA LEU A 21 -9.69 11.08 -10.82
C LEU A 21 -10.35 12.44 -11.10
N GLU A 22 -9.80 13.52 -10.53
CA GLU A 22 -10.14 14.92 -10.82
C GLU A 22 -9.03 15.62 -11.64
N ASP A 23 -8.20 14.84 -12.35
CA ASP A 23 -7.07 15.32 -13.17
C ASP A 23 -6.01 16.14 -12.39
N ARG A 24 -5.94 15.96 -11.06
CA ARG A 24 -4.95 16.63 -10.22
C ARG A 24 -3.69 15.79 -9.97
N ILE A 25 -2.56 16.49 -9.95
CA ILE A 25 -1.26 15.99 -9.50
C ILE A 25 -0.97 16.60 -8.14
N VAL A 26 -0.57 15.77 -7.17
CA VAL A 26 -0.38 16.22 -5.79
C VAL A 26 1.02 15.93 -5.26
N GLY A 27 1.53 16.86 -4.46
CA GLY A 27 2.86 16.78 -3.86
C GLY A 27 2.84 16.25 -2.43
N ALA A 28 4.00 15.84 -1.92
CA ALA A 28 4.13 15.36 -0.54
C ALA A 28 3.66 16.38 0.52
N LYS A 29 3.75 17.69 0.22
CA LYS A 29 3.30 18.78 1.11
C LYS A 29 1.78 18.80 1.31
N GLU A 30 1.02 18.32 0.33
CA GLU A 30 -0.43 18.18 0.41
C GLU A 30 -0.80 16.80 0.97
N ILE A 31 -0.17 15.73 0.44
CA ILE A 31 -0.48 14.35 0.83
C ILE A 31 -0.22 14.12 2.33
N GLY A 32 0.92 14.58 2.85
CA GLY A 32 1.35 14.30 4.23
C GLY A 32 0.32 14.72 5.28
N PRO A 33 -0.05 16.01 5.37
CA PRO A 33 -1.08 16.48 6.29
C PRO A 33 -2.41 15.74 6.14
N THR A 34 -2.89 15.51 4.92
CA THR A 34 -4.17 14.84 4.65
C THR A 34 -4.25 13.43 5.23
N ILE A 35 -3.14 12.68 5.17
CA ILE A 35 -3.07 11.31 5.71
C ILE A 35 -2.58 11.24 7.16
N GLY A 36 -2.28 12.38 7.78
CA GLY A 36 -1.74 12.50 9.13
C GLY A 36 -0.27 12.06 9.25
N ALA A 37 0.53 12.23 8.21
CA ALA A 37 1.94 11.84 8.16
C ALA A 37 2.89 13.05 8.03
N PRO A 38 4.09 13.00 8.65
CA PRO A 38 5.11 14.01 8.42
C PRO A 38 5.49 14.10 6.93
N THR A 39 5.51 15.31 6.37
CA THR A 39 5.83 15.55 4.96
C THR A 39 7.16 14.95 4.50
N PRO A 40 8.29 15.04 5.25
CA PRO A 40 9.55 14.42 4.84
C PRO A 40 9.45 12.90 4.73
N PHE A 41 8.72 12.27 5.65
CA PHE A 41 8.50 10.82 5.64
C PHE A 41 7.61 10.40 4.47
N THR A 42 6.54 11.17 4.23
CA THR A 42 5.64 10.98 3.08
C THR A 42 6.41 11.06 1.77
N ALA A 43 7.29 12.05 1.60
CA ALA A 43 8.12 12.16 0.40
C ALA A 43 8.99 10.92 0.16
N LYS A 44 9.57 10.34 1.21
CA LYS A 44 10.36 9.10 1.11
C LYS A 44 9.51 7.90 0.70
N ILE A 45 8.31 7.77 1.26
CA ILE A 45 7.35 6.73 0.89
C ILE A 45 6.98 6.85 -0.58
N LEU A 46 6.59 8.04 -1.03
CA LEU A 46 6.17 8.29 -2.41
C LEU A 46 7.30 7.98 -3.41
N GLN A 47 8.54 8.30 -3.07
CA GLN A 47 9.71 7.90 -3.88
C GLN A 47 9.85 6.39 -4.01
N ASN A 48 9.65 5.64 -2.92
CA ASN A 48 9.73 4.18 -2.95
C ASN A 48 8.59 3.58 -3.80
N LEU A 49 7.38 4.12 -3.68
CA LEU A 49 6.22 3.70 -4.48
C LEU A 49 6.41 3.98 -5.98
N ALA A 50 6.91 5.17 -6.32
CA ALA A 50 7.19 5.54 -7.71
C ALA A 50 8.29 4.66 -8.32
N LYS A 51 9.36 4.36 -7.56
CA LYS A 51 10.41 3.43 -8.00
C LYS A 51 9.89 2.00 -8.24
N ALA A 52 8.86 1.60 -7.50
CA ALA A 52 8.20 0.31 -7.67
C ALA A 52 7.08 0.33 -8.74
N ASN A 53 6.91 1.44 -9.48
CA ASN A 53 5.85 1.64 -10.48
C ASN A 53 4.44 1.43 -9.92
N LEU A 54 4.23 1.72 -8.63
CA LEU A 54 2.89 1.69 -8.02
C LEU A 54 2.15 3.02 -8.18
N ILE A 55 2.89 4.09 -8.49
CA ILE A 55 2.40 5.44 -8.82
C ILE A 55 3.34 6.08 -9.85
N GLY A 56 2.85 7.07 -10.57
CA GLY A 56 3.63 7.96 -11.43
C GLY A 56 4.24 9.14 -10.66
N SER A 57 5.27 9.76 -11.25
CA SER A 57 5.82 11.02 -10.74
C SER A 57 6.24 11.97 -11.86
N ILE A 58 6.02 13.26 -11.66
CA ILE A 58 6.46 14.35 -12.56
C ILE A 58 7.41 15.26 -11.79
N LYS A 59 8.53 15.64 -12.39
CA LYS A 59 9.51 16.55 -11.80
C LYS A 59 9.18 18.01 -12.14
N GLY A 60 9.64 18.94 -11.29
CA GLY A 60 9.53 20.39 -11.53
C GLY A 60 8.60 21.09 -10.55
N PRO A 61 8.45 22.43 -10.67
CA PRO A 61 7.68 23.26 -9.72
C PRO A 61 6.20 22.86 -9.61
N ASN A 62 5.60 22.42 -10.71
CA ASN A 62 4.22 21.91 -10.78
C ASN A 62 4.18 20.37 -10.87
N GLY A 63 5.29 19.73 -10.52
CA GLY A 63 5.38 18.28 -10.47
C GLY A 63 4.74 17.71 -9.20
N GLY A 64 4.78 16.39 -9.09
CA GLY A 64 4.17 15.67 -7.98
C GLY A 64 3.98 14.20 -8.33
N PHE A 65 3.01 13.58 -7.68
CA PHE A 65 2.66 12.18 -7.85
C PHE A 65 1.25 12.05 -8.38
N TYR A 66 1.04 11.04 -9.20
CA TYR A 66 -0.23 10.76 -9.87
C TYR A 66 -0.41 9.25 -10.04
N VAL A 67 -1.63 8.86 -10.42
CA VAL A 67 -1.96 7.52 -10.89
C VAL A 67 -2.81 7.64 -12.15
N ASP A 68 -2.83 6.57 -12.92
CA ASP A 68 -3.61 6.45 -14.16
C ASP A 68 -4.07 4.99 -14.33
N GLU A 69 -4.69 4.66 -15.46
CA GLU A 69 -5.19 3.30 -15.73
C GLU A 69 -4.11 2.21 -15.73
N THR A 70 -2.83 2.56 -15.96
CA THR A 70 -1.74 1.58 -15.85
C THR A 70 -1.56 1.10 -14.40
N HIS A 71 -1.99 1.89 -13.42
CA HIS A 71 -1.93 1.60 -11.99
C HIS A 71 -3.23 0.97 -11.45
N ALA A 72 -4.28 0.81 -12.26
CA ALA A 72 -5.61 0.41 -11.81
C ALA A 72 -5.68 -0.98 -11.13
N LYS A 73 -4.70 -1.83 -11.40
CA LYS A 73 -4.58 -3.19 -10.84
C LYS A 73 -3.74 -3.28 -9.57
N VAL A 74 -3.12 -2.18 -9.11
CA VAL A 74 -2.31 -2.16 -7.88
C VAL A 74 -3.20 -2.50 -6.67
N THR A 75 -2.76 -3.48 -5.87
CA THR A 75 -3.46 -4.01 -4.70
C THR A 75 -2.81 -3.58 -3.39
N LEU A 76 -3.46 -3.86 -2.25
CA LEU A 76 -2.85 -3.67 -0.93
C LEU A 76 -1.60 -4.55 -0.76
N LYS A 77 -1.62 -5.78 -1.31
CA LYS A 77 -0.46 -6.70 -1.27
C LYS A 77 0.77 -6.07 -1.89
N ASP A 78 0.63 -5.40 -3.04
CA ASP A 78 1.76 -4.77 -3.74
C ASP A 78 2.41 -3.70 -2.88
N VAL A 79 1.61 -2.87 -2.21
CA VAL A 79 2.12 -1.84 -1.31
C VAL A 79 2.82 -2.45 -0.10
N VAL A 80 2.18 -3.43 0.55
CA VAL A 80 2.74 -4.13 1.72
C VAL A 80 4.06 -4.80 1.35
N LYS A 81 4.17 -5.40 0.16
CA LYS A 81 5.41 -6.01 -0.32
C LYS A 81 6.54 -5.00 -0.46
N VAL A 82 6.27 -3.80 -1.00
CA VAL A 82 7.29 -2.75 -1.17
C VAL A 82 7.70 -2.13 0.16
N MET A 83 6.78 -2.01 1.12
CA MET A 83 7.03 -1.34 2.41
C MET A 83 7.54 -2.28 3.51
N ASP A 84 6.94 -3.47 3.65
CA ASP A 84 7.18 -4.42 4.75
C ASP A 84 7.94 -5.68 4.27
N GLY A 85 8.09 -5.87 2.94
CA GLY A 85 8.77 -7.01 2.35
C GLY A 85 7.88 -8.25 2.17
N GLU A 86 8.50 -9.39 1.89
CA GLU A 86 7.80 -10.66 1.60
C GLU A 86 7.55 -11.55 2.82
N SER A 87 8.10 -11.22 4.00
CA SER A 87 8.05 -12.06 5.20
C SER A 87 6.64 -12.34 5.72
N LEU A 88 5.68 -11.47 5.38
CA LEU A 88 4.25 -11.68 5.67
C LEU A 88 3.66 -12.82 4.83
N PHE A 89 4.19 -13.06 3.63
CA PHE A 89 3.65 -14.01 2.65
C PHE A 89 4.50 -15.29 2.54
N SER A 90 5.76 -15.26 2.95
CA SER A 90 6.69 -16.39 2.82
C SER A 90 7.60 -16.57 4.05
N GLY A 91 8.30 -17.70 4.11
CA GLY A 91 9.27 -18.01 5.17
C GLY A 91 8.65 -18.64 6.44
N CYS A 92 9.49 -19.05 7.39
CA CYS A 92 9.04 -19.66 8.64
C CYS A 92 8.74 -18.59 9.70
N SER A 93 7.53 -18.61 10.28
CA SER A 93 7.17 -17.67 11.35
C SER A 93 7.91 -17.89 12.67
N LEU A 94 8.54 -19.06 12.84
CA LEU A 94 9.44 -19.34 13.96
C LEU A 94 10.91 -19.05 13.63
N GLY A 95 11.21 -18.50 12.45
CA GLY A 95 12.58 -18.15 12.05
C GLY A 95 13.47 -19.34 11.67
N LEU A 96 12.91 -20.55 11.49
CA LEU A 96 13.70 -21.70 11.05
C LEU A 96 14.23 -21.49 9.62
N PRO A 97 15.50 -21.85 9.35
CA PRO A 97 16.12 -21.65 8.04
C PRO A 97 15.52 -22.55 6.95
N LYS A 98 14.92 -23.69 7.32
CA LYS A 98 14.22 -24.59 6.40
C LYS A 98 12.87 -24.97 6.99
N CYS A 99 11.78 -24.52 6.38
CA CYS A 99 10.41 -24.88 6.74
C CYS A 99 9.60 -25.04 5.46
N SER A 100 8.90 -26.16 5.33
CA SER A 100 8.05 -26.47 4.17
C SER A 100 7.02 -27.52 4.56
N GLU A 101 6.08 -27.85 3.68
CA GLU A 101 5.12 -28.93 3.92
C GLU A 101 5.81 -30.28 4.14
N LYS A 102 6.98 -30.50 3.51
CA LYS A 102 7.80 -31.70 3.67
C LYS A 102 8.69 -31.70 4.92
N ASN A 103 8.93 -30.52 5.51
CA ASN A 103 9.69 -30.34 6.74
C ASN A 103 9.02 -29.25 7.59
N PRO A 104 7.84 -29.55 8.16
CA PRO A 104 7.02 -28.54 8.80
C PRO A 104 7.56 -28.19 10.17
N CYS A 105 7.57 -26.89 10.49
CA CYS A 105 7.70 -26.48 11.89
C CYS A 105 6.40 -26.79 12.66
N PRO A 106 6.41 -26.79 14.00
CA PRO A 106 5.22 -27.05 14.80
C PRO A 106 4.02 -26.12 14.49
N LEU A 107 4.28 -24.93 13.93
CA LEU A 107 3.26 -23.94 13.59
C LEU A 107 2.88 -23.95 12.09
N HIS A 108 3.51 -24.79 11.26
CA HIS A 108 3.50 -24.65 9.79
C HIS A 108 2.09 -24.67 9.19
N PHE A 109 1.31 -25.71 9.46
CA PHE A 109 0.00 -25.88 8.82
C PHE A 109 -1.03 -24.85 9.30
N GLU A 110 -0.91 -24.38 10.54
CA GLU A 110 -1.80 -23.34 11.08
C GLU A 110 -1.47 -21.97 10.49
N ILE A 111 -0.18 -21.62 10.40
CA ILE A 111 0.19 -20.31 9.87
C ILE A 111 0.00 -20.20 8.35
N VAL A 112 0.15 -21.30 7.60
CA VAL A 112 -0.09 -21.31 6.16
C VAL A 112 -1.54 -20.94 5.84
N LYS A 113 -2.52 -21.49 6.58
CA LYS A 113 -3.94 -21.15 6.42
C LYS A 113 -4.19 -19.65 6.67
N VAL A 114 -3.68 -19.13 7.79
CA VAL A 114 -3.83 -17.71 8.15
C VAL A 114 -3.19 -16.79 7.09
N ARG A 115 -2.03 -17.16 6.56
CA ARG A 115 -1.37 -16.41 5.47
C ARG A 115 -2.18 -16.41 4.19
N GLN A 116 -2.78 -17.54 3.80
CA GLN A 116 -3.62 -17.62 2.61
C GLN A 116 -4.84 -16.69 2.71
N ASP A 117 -5.49 -16.64 3.88
CA ASP A 117 -6.62 -15.74 4.10
C ASP A 117 -6.19 -14.26 4.10
N LEU A 118 -5.06 -13.95 4.74
CA LEU A 118 -4.47 -12.61 4.72
C LEU A 118 -4.12 -12.17 3.29
N GLU A 119 -3.49 -13.05 2.51
CA GLU A 119 -3.12 -12.79 1.13
C GLU A 119 -4.36 -12.56 0.27
N ARG A 120 -5.39 -13.40 0.40
CA ARG A 120 -6.66 -13.24 -0.31
C ARG A 120 -7.29 -11.89 -0.01
N MET A 121 -7.32 -11.47 1.25
CA MET A 121 -7.84 -10.15 1.64
C MET A 121 -7.04 -9.03 0.97
N LEU A 122 -5.72 -9.09 1.02
CA LEU A 122 -4.82 -8.06 0.48
C LEU A 122 -4.83 -7.96 -1.05
N THR A 123 -5.25 -9.01 -1.76
CA THR A 123 -5.38 -9.01 -3.23
C THR A 123 -6.80 -8.80 -3.72
N SER A 124 -7.81 -8.83 -2.83
CA SER A 124 -9.22 -8.82 -3.21
C SER A 124 -9.72 -7.51 -3.83
N LYS A 125 -9.10 -6.38 -3.48
CA LYS A 125 -9.46 -5.05 -4.00
C LYS A 125 -8.21 -4.31 -4.47
N SER A 126 -8.35 -3.56 -5.56
CA SER A 126 -7.34 -2.60 -5.98
C SER A 126 -7.45 -1.28 -5.20
N LEU A 127 -6.37 -0.49 -5.18
CA LEU A 127 -6.39 0.81 -4.50
C LEU A 127 -7.30 1.82 -5.22
N LYS A 128 -7.50 1.66 -6.53
CA LYS A 128 -8.52 2.41 -7.29
C LYS A 128 -9.92 2.16 -6.72
N LEU A 129 -10.29 0.90 -6.50
CA LEU A 129 -11.60 0.56 -5.96
C LEU A 129 -11.79 1.14 -4.55
N LEU A 130 -10.78 1.02 -3.69
CA LEU A 130 -10.82 1.62 -2.35
C LEU A 130 -10.96 3.15 -2.40
N ALA A 131 -10.30 3.83 -3.34
CA ALA A 131 -10.46 5.27 -3.51
C ALA A 131 -11.88 5.66 -3.97
N VAL A 132 -12.50 4.87 -4.85
CA VAL A 132 -13.90 5.07 -5.25
C VAL A 132 -14.85 4.90 -4.07
N GLU A 133 -14.64 3.92 -3.20
CA GLU A 133 -15.42 3.72 -1.96
C GLU A 133 -15.30 4.93 -1.02
N VAL A 134 -14.11 5.55 -0.96
CA VAL A 134 -13.89 6.80 -0.20
C VAL A 134 -14.63 7.98 -0.84
N ILE A 135 -14.53 8.17 -2.16
CA ILE A 135 -15.23 9.26 -2.89
C ILE A 135 -16.75 9.16 -2.71
N LYS A 136 -17.31 7.95 -2.72
CA LYS A 136 -18.74 7.72 -2.51
C LYS A 136 -19.20 7.91 -1.06
N GLY A 137 -18.28 8.12 -0.12
CA GLY A 137 -18.60 8.23 1.31
C GLY A 137 -18.96 6.89 1.98
N GLU A 138 -18.69 5.76 1.33
CA GLU A 138 -18.94 4.43 1.89
C GLU A 138 -17.87 4.07 2.95
N THR A 139 -16.67 4.64 2.81
CA THR A 139 -15.54 4.47 3.72
C THR A 139 -14.79 5.78 3.94
N ARG A 140 -13.89 5.84 4.91
CA ARG A 140 -13.11 7.03 5.27
C ARG A 140 -11.61 6.75 5.35
N LEU A 141 -10.79 7.73 4.95
CA LEU A 141 -9.32 7.61 4.90
C LEU A 141 -8.60 8.26 6.09
N SER A 142 -9.18 9.32 6.64
CA SER A 142 -8.71 10.05 7.82
C SER A 142 -9.90 10.64 8.56
N ASP A 143 -9.70 11.00 9.84
CA ASP A 143 -10.68 11.74 10.65
C ASP A 143 -10.72 13.24 10.27
N LEU A 144 -10.13 13.62 9.13
CA LEU A 144 -10.06 14.99 8.61
C LEU A 144 -11.13 15.26 7.52
N GLY A 145 -12.25 14.55 7.60
CA GLY A 145 -13.45 14.78 6.78
C GLY A 145 -14.66 14.93 7.68
#